data_AF-A0A836THT4-F1
#
_entry.id   AF-A0A836THT4-F1
#
_cell.length_a   1.000
_cell.length_b   1.000
_cell.length_c   1.000
_cell.angle_alpha   90.00
_cell.angle_beta   90.00
_cell.angle_gamma   90.00
#
_symmetry.space_group_name_H-M   'P 1'
#
loop_
_entity.id
_entity.type
_entity.pdbx_description
1 polymer ?
#
loop_
_entity_poly.entity_id
_entity_poly.type
_entity_poly.pdbx_seq_one_letter_code
_entity_poly.pdbx_strand_id
1 'polypeptide(L)'
;MTIDPITVGERIIKPCRIFCIGKNYSEHIRELGDFDSTLQLKNDKQPVVFMKPATSIVSLGEPIHTPTHGNILHHEVEVVVLLNGGGKNILVDDSLSYIAGVTLGLDLTLRDVQVEVKKKGHPWELSKSFDQSSPLGLMRSYDNSFDLFDIPFTCFVNKKKRQEGNTKDMIFSIPQIISFLSTVWELMSGDLIYTGTPAGVGVIHSKDKILLNSPILGRFAWDVF
;
A
#
# COMPACT_ATOMS: atom_id res chain seq x y z
N MET A 1 -14.30 -8.88 16.11
CA MET A 1 -14.02 -9.09 14.68
C MET A 1 -12.72 -9.87 14.59
N THR A 2 -12.72 -11.06 13.99
CA THR A 2 -11.51 -11.86 13.75
C THR A 2 -10.97 -11.48 12.38
N ILE A 3 -9.67 -11.18 12.29
CA ILE A 3 -9.03 -10.90 11.01
C ILE A 3 -8.82 -12.23 10.30
N ASP A 4 -9.37 -12.37 9.09
CA ASP A 4 -9.24 -13.59 8.30
C ASP A 4 -7.78 -13.81 7.89
N PRO A 5 -7.29 -15.05 7.91
CA PRO A 5 -5.96 -15.34 7.45
C PRO A 5 -5.88 -15.22 5.92
N ILE A 6 -4.72 -14.80 5.43
CA ILE A 6 -4.44 -14.65 4.00
C ILE A 6 -3.89 -15.96 3.47
N THR A 7 -4.51 -16.46 2.40
CA THR A 7 -4.05 -17.67 1.69
C THR A 7 -3.05 -17.28 0.60
N VAL A 8 -1.89 -17.94 0.57
CA VAL A 8 -0.83 -17.76 -0.44
C VAL A 8 -0.33 -19.12 -0.89
N GLY A 9 -0.80 -19.59 -2.05
CA GLY A 9 -0.57 -20.98 -2.45
C GLY A 9 -1.14 -21.94 -1.40
N GLU A 10 -0.30 -22.81 -0.85
CA GLU A 10 -0.67 -23.75 0.22
C GLU A 10 -0.52 -23.16 1.64
N ARG A 11 -0.01 -21.92 1.77
CA ARG A 11 0.23 -21.27 3.07
C ARG A 11 -1.00 -20.49 3.52
N ILE A 12 -1.27 -20.54 4.82
CA ILE A 12 -2.29 -19.72 5.49
C ILE A 12 -1.57 -18.85 6.51
N ILE A 13 -1.52 -17.54 6.27
CA ILE A 13 -0.75 -16.58 7.07
C ILE A 13 -1.70 -15.59 7.73
N LYS A 14 -1.66 -15.49 9.06
CA LYS A 14 -2.46 -14.50 9.78
C LYS A 14 -1.80 -13.12 9.66
N PRO A 15 -2.49 -12.09 9.16
CA PRO A 15 -1.93 -10.74 9.10
C PRO A 15 -1.76 -10.14 10.50
N CYS A 16 -0.72 -9.32 10.68
CA CYS A 16 -0.35 -8.71 11.96
C CYS A 16 -0.58 -7.19 11.97
N ARG A 17 0.20 -6.48 11.16
CA ARG A 17 0.16 -5.02 10.98
C ARG A 17 0.53 -4.67 9.54
N ILE A 18 0.25 -3.44 9.15
CA ILE A 18 0.48 -2.95 7.79
C ILE A 18 1.44 -1.77 7.87
N PHE A 19 2.63 -1.91 7.31
CA PHE A 19 3.53 -0.79 7.03
C PHE A 19 3.12 -0.13 5.72
N CYS A 20 3.14 1.20 5.69
CA CYS A 20 2.78 1.96 4.50
C CYS A 20 3.87 2.98 4.19
N ILE A 21 4.28 3.05 2.92
CA ILE A 21 5.37 3.90 2.46
C ILE A 21 4.80 5.12 1.73
N GLY A 22 4.89 6.28 2.37
CA GLY A 22 4.53 7.55 1.74
C GLY A 22 5.59 8.01 0.74
N LYS A 23 5.15 8.73 -0.30
CA LYS A 23 6.03 9.44 -1.25
C LYS A 23 7.06 8.54 -1.95
N ASN A 24 6.64 7.37 -2.43
CA ASN A 24 7.55 6.44 -3.09
C ASN A 24 7.63 6.56 -4.62
N TYR A 25 6.96 7.55 -5.23
CA TYR A 25 6.97 7.80 -6.68
C TYR A 25 7.14 9.29 -6.96
N SER A 26 8.08 9.65 -7.85
CA SER A 26 8.43 11.07 -8.08
C SER A 26 7.27 11.91 -8.61
N GLU A 27 6.49 11.38 -9.56
CA GLU A 27 5.36 12.12 -10.13
C GLU A 27 4.25 12.35 -9.10
N HIS A 28 4.05 11.40 -8.16
CA HIS A 28 3.09 11.59 -7.08
C HIS A 28 3.53 12.70 -6.13
N ILE A 29 4.83 12.80 -5.82
CA ILE A 29 5.35 13.90 -5.00
C ILE A 29 5.13 15.26 -5.69
N ARG A 30 5.33 15.33 -7.01
CA ARG A 30 5.05 16.54 -7.81
C ARG A 30 3.56 16.90 -7.81
N GLU A 31 2.68 15.92 -7.95
CA GLU A 31 1.22 16.10 -7.88
C GLU A 31 0.77 16.72 -6.55
N LEU A 32 1.41 16.34 -5.45
CA LEU A 32 1.13 16.91 -4.12
C LEU A 32 1.69 18.33 -3.91
N GLY A 33 2.37 18.91 -4.91
CA GLY A 33 3.00 20.22 -4.83
C GLY A 33 4.22 20.27 -3.89
N ASP A 34 4.78 19.10 -3.54
CA ASP A 34 5.82 18.95 -2.51
C ASP A 34 7.20 18.70 -3.14
N PHE A 35 7.61 19.61 -4.02
CA PHE A 35 8.83 19.47 -4.82
C PHE A 35 10.10 19.35 -3.96
N ASP A 36 10.18 20.09 -2.86
CA ASP A 36 11.33 20.08 -1.95
C ASP A 36 11.54 18.70 -1.30
N SER A 37 10.45 17.97 -1.03
CA SER A 37 10.58 16.64 -0.44
C SER A 37 11.15 15.58 -1.38
N THR A 38 11.06 15.73 -2.71
CA THR A 38 11.69 14.78 -3.64
C THR A 38 13.22 14.85 -3.52
N LEU A 39 13.76 16.06 -3.39
CA LEU A 39 15.20 16.27 -3.22
C LEU A 39 15.66 15.84 -1.83
N GLN A 40 14.89 16.14 -0.80
CA GLN A 40 15.18 15.70 0.57
C GLN A 40 15.15 14.17 0.69
N LEU A 41 14.14 13.48 0.16
CA LEU A 41 14.07 12.00 0.22
C LEU A 41 15.25 11.32 -0.48
N LYS A 42 15.70 11.87 -1.62
CA LYS A 42 16.90 11.37 -2.32
C LYS A 42 18.17 11.58 -1.51
N ASN A 43 18.24 12.64 -0.71
CA ASN A 43 19.42 12.97 0.11
C ASN A 43 19.42 12.24 1.45
N ASP A 44 18.26 12.16 2.12
CA ASP A 44 18.08 11.60 3.46
C ASP A 44 18.01 10.07 3.42
N LYS A 45 17.74 9.46 2.26
CA LYS A 45 17.69 8.01 2.02
C LYS A 45 16.72 7.24 2.92
N GLN A 46 15.73 7.91 3.50
CA GLN A 46 14.75 7.31 4.41
C GLN A 46 13.32 7.47 3.86
N PRO A 47 12.53 6.38 3.80
CA PRO A 47 11.13 6.48 3.41
C PRO A 47 10.28 7.14 4.49
N VAL A 48 9.19 7.80 4.08
CA VAL A 48 8.13 8.19 5.02
C VAL A 48 7.35 6.94 5.37
N VAL A 49 7.31 6.57 6.66
CA VAL A 49 6.63 5.35 7.13
C VAL A 49 5.49 5.72 8.07
N PHE A 50 4.35 5.09 7.87
CA PHE A 50 3.22 5.06 8.82
C PHE A 50 2.64 3.64 8.86
N MET A 51 1.70 3.40 9.79
CA MET A 51 1.10 2.07 9.97
C MET A 51 -0.42 2.11 9.93
N LYS A 52 -1.01 1.04 9.38
CA LYS A 52 -2.45 0.74 9.47
C LYS A 52 -2.64 -0.56 10.27
N PRO A 53 -3.70 -0.67 11.08
CA PRO A 53 -3.98 -1.91 11.80
C PRO A 53 -4.46 -2.97 10.81
N ALA A 54 -4.13 -4.26 11.05
CA ALA A 54 -4.64 -5.34 10.20
C ALA A 54 -6.17 -5.50 10.25
N THR A 55 -6.84 -4.92 11.25
CA THR A 55 -8.31 -4.83 11.30
C THR A 55 -8.91 -3.90 10.25
N SER A 56 -8.10 -3.07 9.59
CA SER A 56 -8.56 -2.19 8.50
C SER A 56 -8.64 -2.87 7.13
N ILE A 57 -8.23 -4.14 7.04
CA ILE A 57 -8.25 -4.92 5.79
C ILE A 57 -9.70 -5.10 5.32
N VAL A 58 -9.93 -4.86 4.03
CA VAL A 58 -11.18 -5.21 3.34
C VAL A 58 -10.88 -6.32 2.37
N SER A 59 -11.48 -7.49 2.59
CA SER A 59 -11.25 -8.66 1.75
C SER A 59 -11.90 -8.48 0.37
N LEU A 60 -11.40 -9.21 -0.63
CA LEU A 60 -12.07 -9.23 -1.93
C LEU A 60 -13.49 -9.79 -1.79
N GLY A 61 -14.48 -9.09 -2.35
CA GLY A 61 -15.90 -9.45 -2.26
C GLY A 61 -16.65 -8.72 -1.14
N GLU A 62 -15.94 -8.09 -0.20
CA GLU A 62 -16.54 -7.17 0.77
C GLU A 62 -16.65 -5.75 0.16
N PRO A 63 -17.72 -5.00 0.46
CA PRO A 63 -17.84 -3.61 0.06
C PRO A 63 -16.90 -2.70 0.85
N ILE A 64 -16.52 -1.56 0.26
CA ILE A 64 -15.87 -0.46 0.98
C ILE A 64 -16.97 0.49 1.45
N HIS A 65 -17.08 0.72 2.74
CA HIS A 65 -18.01 1.72 3.29
C HIS A 65 -17.32 3.07 3.45
N THR A 66 -17.99 4.11 2.98
CA THR A 66 -17.53 5.49 3.16
C THR A 66 -17.47 5.78 4.66
N PRO A 67 -16.31 6.18 5.21
CA PRO A 67 -16.18 6.46 6.62
C PRO A 67 -17.05 7.65 7.04
N THR A 68 -17.52 7.63 8.28
CA THR A 68 -18.29 8.74 8.88
C THR A 68 -17.41 9.91 9.32
N HIS A 69 -16.09 9.69 9.39
CA HIS A 69 -15.08 10.70 9.68
C HIS A 69 -14.43 11.17 8.38
N GLY A 70 -14.29 12.48 8.20
CA GLY A 70 -13.80 13.08 6.96
C GLY A 70 -14.83 13.08 5.83
N ASN A 71 -14.57 13.85 4.77
CA ASN A 71 -15.50 14.06 3.65
C ASN A 71 -14.87 13.74 2.29
N ILE A 72 -13.54 13.67 2.21
CA ILE A 72 -12.83 13.53 0.94
C ILE A 72 -12.02 12.23 0.95
N LEU A 73 -12.67 11.13 0.56
CA LEU A 73 -12.03 9.82 0.46
C LEU A 73 -11.29 9.68 -0.87
N HIS A 74 -9.99 9.41 -0.82
CA HIS A 74 -9.14 9.20 -2.00
C HIS A 74 -8.75 7.73 -2.16
N HIS A 75 -8.64 7.31 -3.43
CA HIS A 75 -7.96 6.07 -3.80
C HIS A 75 -6.46 6.29 -3.96
N GLU A 76 -5.67 5.30 -3.53
CA GLU A 76 -4.23 5.21 -3.76
C GLU A 76 -3.91 3.73 -4.05
N VAL A 77 -3.77 3.36 -5.33
CA VAL A 77 -3.39 1.97 -5.68
C VAL A 77 -1.93 1.71 -5.36
N GLU A 78 -1.65 0.56 -4.74
CA GLU A 78 -0.29 0.17 -4.37
C GLU A 78 -0.04 -1.31 -4.66
N VAL A 79 1.24 -1.65 -4.87
CA VAL A 79 1.71 -3.03 -4.76
C VAL A 79 1.87 -3.35 -3.28
N VAL A 80 1.32 -4.49 -2.85
CA VAL A 80 1.34 -4.92 -1.45
C VAL A 80 2.12 -6.22 -1.33
N VAL A 81 3.03 -6.27 -0.35
CA VAL A 81 3.89 -7.43 -0.07
C VAL A 81 3.46 -8.04 1.27
N LEU A 82 3.26 -9.35 1.31
CA LEU A 82 3.03 -10.11 2.55
C LEU A 82 4.29 -10.89 2.92
N LEU A 83 4.74 -10.76 4.16
CA LEU A 83 5.90 -11.50 4.65
C LEU A 83 5.51 -12.86 5.25
N ASN A 84 6.35 -13.88 5.05
CA ASN A 84 6.25 -15.21 5.67
C ASN A 84 7.24 -15.39 6.83
N GLY A 85 7.98 -14.34 7.19
CA GLY A 85 9.00 -14.34 8.22
C GLY A 85 9.55 -12.93 8.37
N GLY A 86 10.74 -12.82 8.96
CA GLY A 86 11.44 -11.56 9.05
C GLY A 86 12.60 -11.64 10.03
N GLY A 87 12.81 -10.57 10.77
CA GLY A 87 13.94 -10.39 11.66
C GLY A 87 14.31 -8.91 11.78
N LYS A 88 15.48 -8.66 12.35
CA LYS A 88 16.08 -7.32 12.46
C LYS A 88 17.27 -7.19 11.52
N ASN A 89 17.52 -5.99 11.03
CA ASN A 89 18.70 -5.64 10.22
C ASN A 89 18.90 -6.58 9.02
N ILE A 90 17.81 -6.92 8.34
CA ILE A 90 17.82 -7.73 7.13
C ILE A 90 18.59 -7.00 6.04
N LEU A 91 19.55 -7.69 5.41
CA LEU A 91 20.28 -7.14 4.26
C LEU A 91 19.36 -7.06 3.05
N VAL A 92 19.59 -6.08 2.18
CA VAL A 92 18.80 -5.88 0.95
C VAL A 92 18.76 -7.17 0.11
N ASP A 93 19.90 -7.86 -0.01
CA ASP A 93 20.02 -9.08 -0.81
C ASP A 93 19.26 -10.28 -0.22
N ASP A 94 19.02 -10.28 1.10
CA ASP A 94 18.30 -11.37 1.79
C ASP A 94 16.78 -11.12 1.84
N SER A 95 16.34 -9.89 1.60
CA SER A 95 14.96 -9.43 1.80
C SER A 95 13.90 -10.26 1.06
N LEU A 96 14.22 -10.70 -0.16
CA LEU A 96 13.30 -11.44 -1.03
C LEU A 96 12.87 -12.79 -0.45
N SER A 97 13.73 -13.41 0.37
CA SER A 97 13.47 -14.72 0.98
C SER A 97 12.32 -14.69 1.99
N TYR A 98 12.00 -13.49 2.52
CA TYR A 98 10.94 -13.28 3.50
C TYR A 98 9.57 -12.96 2.87
N ILE A 99 9.48 -12.88 1.54
CA ILE A 99 8.24 -12.56 0.85
C ILE A 99 7.42 -13.85 0.65
N ALA A 100 6.20 -13.86 1.19
CA ALA A 100 5.23 -14.91 0.94
C ALA A 100 4.56 -14.73 -0.42
N GLY A 101 4.08 -13.52 -0.69
CA GLY A 101 3.27 -13.20 -1.84
C GLY A 101 3.10 -11.71 -2.04
N VAL A 102 2.61 -11.37 -3.24
CA VAL A 102 2.44 -10.00 -3.70
C VAL A 102 1.05 -9.84 -4.30
N THR A 103 0.43 -8.69 -4.08
CA THR A 103 -0.87 -8.34 -4.65
C THR A 103 -0.99 -6.85 -4.93
N LEU A 104 -2.17 -6.41 -5.35
CA LEU A 104 -2.55 -5.00 -5.37
C LEU A 104 -3.50 -4.70 -4.21
N GLY A 105 -3.38 -3.51 -3.65
CA GLY A 105 -4.28 -3.00 -2.62
C GLY A 105 -4.56 -1.51 -2.79
N LEU A 106 -5.38 -0.98 -1.91
CA LEU A 106 -5.69 0.45 -1.82
C LEU A 106 -5.25 0.99 -0.46
N ASP A 107 -4.46 2.06 -0.46
CA ASP A 107 -4.22 2.87 0.73
C ASP A 107 -5.25 4.02 0.79
N LEU A 108 -6.46 3.70 1.24
CA LEU A 108 -7.53 4.69 1.30
C LEU A 108 -7.17 5.82 2.27
N THR A 109 -7.43 7.04 1.81
CA THR A 109 -6.98 8.25 2.50
C THR A 109 -8.12 9.25 2.64
N LEU A 110 -8.38 9.72 3.85
CA LEU A 110 -9.22 10.88 4.10
C LEU A 110 -8.41 12.14 3.88
N ARG A 111 -8.48 12.70 2.68
CA ARG A 111 -7.58 13.76 2.24
C ARG A 111 -7.76 15.06 3.02
N ASP A 112 -9.00 15.42 3.32
CA ASP A 112 -9.32 16.61 4.13
C ASP A 112 -8.72 16.48 5.53
N VAL A 113 -8.87 15.31 6.16
CA VAL A 113 -8.25 15.02 7.47
C VAL A 113 -6.71 15.03 7.36
N GLN A 114 -6.14 14.44 6.30
CA GLN A 114 -4.69 14.39 6.11
C GLN A 114 -4.08 15.78 5.99
N VAL A 115 -4.72 16.68 5.23
CA VAL A 115 -4.28 18.06 5.07
C VAL A 115 -4.23 18.77 6.42
N GLU A 116 -5.25 18.59 7.26
CA GLU A 116 -5.33 19.24 8.56
C GLU A 116 -4.32 18.69 9.58
N VAL A 117 -4.10 17.37 9.63
CA VAL A 117 -3.07 16.80 10.52
C VAL A 117 -1.67 17.18 10.07
N LYS A 118 -1.39 17.22 8.76
CA LYS A 118 -0.10 17.67 8.21
C LYS A 118 0.22 19.11 8.56
N LYS A 119 -0.74 20.03 8.40
CA LYS A 119 -0.59 21.45 8.79
C LYS A 119 -0.20 21.62 10.26
N LYS A 120 -0.67 20.72 11.13
CA LYS A 120 -0.40 20.73 12.58
C LYS A 120 0.84 19.93 12.98
N GLY A 121 1.52 19.27 12.04
CA GLY A 121 2.63 18.36 12.34
C GLY A 121 2.20 17.11 13.12
N HIS A 122 0.92 16.71 13.02
CA HIS A 122 0.37 15.57 13.72
C HIS A 122 0.57 14.25 12.95
N PRO A 123 0.51 13.09 13.64
CA PRO A 123 0.53 11.77 13.01
C PRO A 123 -0.62 11.56 11.99
N TRP A 124 -0.41 10.70 11.00
CA TRP A 124 -1.32 10.52 9.85
C TRP A 124 -2.45 9.53 10.09
N GLU A 125 -2.46 8.84 11.23
CA GLU A 125 -3.35 7.71 11.56
C GLU A 125 -4.83 8.09 11.45
N LEU A 126 -5.23 9.30 11.84
CA LEU A 126 -6.61 9.76 11.69
C LEU A 126 -7.07 9.83 10.23
N SER A 127 -6.14 10.01 9.30
CA SER A 127 -6.42 10.12 7.86
C SER A 127 -6.14 8.85 7.07
N LYS A 128 -5.35 7.93 7.64
CA LYS A 128 -4.83 6.74 6.95
C LYS A 128 -5.26 5.44 7.60
N SER A 129 -5.61 5.40 8.89
CA SER A 129 -5.73 4.15 9.66
C SER A 129 -7.15 3.92 10.22
N PHE A 130 -8.16 4.46 9.54
CA PHE A 130 -9.57 4.25 9.85
C PHE A 130 -10.04 2.84 9.43
N ASP A 131 -11.21 2.42 9.91
CA ASP A 131 -11.78 1.11 9.54
C ASP A 131 -11.98 1.00 8.02
N GLN A 132 -11.76 -0.19 7.47
CA GLN A 132 -11.86 -0.47 6.03
C GLN A 132 -10.92 0.34 5.13
N SER A 133 -9.87 0.93 5.68
CA SER A 133 -8.93 1.75 4.91
C SER A 133 -7.91 0.96 4.08
N SER A 134 -7.87 -0.38 4.19
CA SER A 134 -6.89 -1.25 3.51
C SER A 134 -7.50 -2.35 2.63
N PRO A 135 -8.24 -2.03 1.54
CA PRO A 135 -8.68 -3.05 0.58
C PRO A 135 -7.51 -3.84 0.00
N LEU A 136 -7.61 -5.18 0.06
CA LEU A 136 -6.50 -6.08 -0.26
C LEU A 136 -6.93 -7.17 -1.26
N GLY A 137 -6.25 -7.25 -2.40
CA GLY A 137 -6.48 -8.27 -3.41
C GLY A 137 -6.05 -9.67 -2.98
N LEU A 138 -6.33 -10.66 -3.83
CA LEU A 138 -5.83 -12.02 -3.62
C LEU A 138 -4.31 -12.06 -3.85
N MET A 139 -3.60 -12.78 -3.00
CA MET A 139 -2.14 -12.89 -3.08
C MET A 139 -1.70 -13.81 -4.21
N ARG A 140 -0.79 -13.33 -5.06
CA ARG A 140 0.03 -14.19 -5.92
C ARG A 140 1.23 -14.65 -5.11
N SER A 141 1.47 -15.96 -5.02
CA SER A 141 2.66 -16.51 -4.38
C SER A 141 3.93 -15.94 -5.01
N TYR A 142 4.89 -15.54 -4.19
CA TYR A 142 6.20 -15.14 -4.66
C TYR A 142 7.15 -16.33 -4.62
N ASP A 143 7.58 -16.74 -5.79
CA ASP A 143 8.42 -17.93 -6.05
C ASP A 143 9.56 -17.59 -7.03
N ASN A 144 9.89 -16.31 -7.16
CA ASN A 144 10.79 -15.74 -8.17
C ASN A 144 10.33 -15.93 -9.63
N SER A 145 9.06 -16.30 -9.89
CA SER A 145 8.52 -16.42 -11.27
C SER A 145 8.23 -15.09 -11.96
N PHE A 146 8.32 -13.97 -11.25
CA PHE A 146 8.14 -12.63 -11.80
C PHE A 146 9.07 -11.62 -11.12
N ASP A 147 9.43 -10.59 -11.87
CA ASP A 147 10.34 -9.54 -11.41
C ASP A 147 9.59 -8.51 -10.54
N LEU A 148 10.03 -8.34 -9.29
CA LEU A 148 9.49 -7.33 -8.39
C LEU A 148 9.87 -5.91 -8.80
N PHE A 149 10.89 -5.75 -9.63
CA PHE A 149 11.35 -4.47 -10.13
C PHE A 149 10.62 -4.02 -11.40
N ASP A 150 9.72 -4.81 -12.00
CA ASP A 150 8.96 -4.40 -13.19
C ASP A 150 7.52 -4.93 -13.19
N ILE A 151 6.74 -4.54 -12.18
CA ILE A 151 5.32 -4.88 -12.08
C ILE A 151 4.47 -3.70 -12.55
N PRO A 152 3.85 -3.76 -13.75
CA PRO A 152 2.88 -2.75 -14.16
C PRO A 152 1.54 -2.95 -13.45
N PHE A 153 0.91 -1.85 -13.05
CA PHE A 153 -0.40 -1.85 -12.40
C PHE A 153 -1.21 -0.58 -12.74
N THR A 154 -2.53 -0.69 -12.60
CA THR A 154 -3.49 0.37 -12.94
C THR A 154 -4.65 0.39 -11.96
N CYS A 155 -5.25 1.56 -11.79
CA CYS A 155 -6.50 1.77 -11.07
C CYS A 155 -7.52 2.46 -11.96
N PHE A 156 -8.74 1.93 -11.97
CA PHE A 156 -9.89 2.53 -12.63
C PHE A 156 -10.98 2.84 -11.60
N VAL A 157 -11.61 4.00 -11.75
CA VAL A 157 -12.84 4.35 -11.03
C VAL A 157 -13.94 4.52 -12.07
N ASN A 158 -15.01 3.73 -11.98
CA ASN A 158 -16.10 3.71 -12.95
C ASN A 158 -15.61 3.58 -14.41
N LYS A 159 -14.71 2.63 -14.65
CA LYS A 159 -14.06 2.35 -15.95
C LYS A 159 -13.14 3.45 -16.49
N LYS A 160 -12.98 4.59 -15.78
CA LYS A 160 -12.01 5.62 -16.13
C LYS A 160 -10.68 5.33 -15.45
N LYS A 161 -9.60 5.15 -16.21
CA LYS A 161 -8.24 5.00 -15.67
C LYS A 161 -7.88 6.27 -14.89
N ARG A 162 -7.49 6.09 -13.62
CA ARG A 162 -7.09 7.17 -12.71
C ARG A 162 -5.60 7.12 -12.39
N GLN A 163 -5.07 5.93 -12.16
CA GLN A 163 -3.65 5.72 -11.90
C GLN A 163 -3.08 4.62 -12.80
N GLU A 164 -1.81 4.77 -13.13
CA GLU A 164 -0.97 3.81 -13.85
C GLU A 164 0.44 3.94 -13.27
N GLY A 165 1.06 2.81 -12.95
CA GLY A 165 2.38 2.80 -12.33
C GLY A 165 3.13 1.52 -12.61
N ASN A 166 4.41 1.52 -12.26
CA ASN A 166 5.28 0.37 -12.35
C ASN A 166 6.29 0.39 -11.19
N THR A 167 6.59 -0.77 -10.59
CA THR A 167 7.52 -0.85 -9.46
C THR A 167 8.95 -0.39 -9.79
N LYS A 168 9.37 -0.36 -11.07
CA LYS A 168 10.67 0.22 -11.47
C LYS A 168 10.78 1.72 -11.21
N ASP A 169 9.64 2.41 -11.11
CA ASP A 169 9.57 3.86 -10.90
C ASP A 169 9.56 4.22 -9.40
N MET A 170 9.66 3.21 -8.52
CA MET A 170 9.77 3.42 -7.08
C MET A 170 11.10 4.11 -6.71
N ILE A 171 11.03 5.07 -5.79
CA ILE A 171 12.22 5.72 -5.21
C ILE A 171 12.97 4.73 -4.29
N PHE A 172 12.22 3.98 -3.49
CA PHE A 172 12.68 2.91 -2.63
C PHE A 172 12.07 1.59 -3.10
N SER A 173 12.90 0.68 -3.59
CA SER A 173 12.48 -0.66 -4.02
C SER A 173 11.97 -1.49 -2.84
N ILE A 174 11.18 -2.53 -3.13
CA ILE A 174 10.67 -3.48 -2.12
C ILE A 174 11.79 -4.04 -1.21
N PRO A 175 12.94 -4.52 -1.75
CA PRO A 175 14.08 -4.94 -0.93
C PRO A 175 14.61 -3.86 0.02
N GLN A 176 14.74 -2.62 -0.47
CA GLN A 176 15.21 -1.49 0.34
C GLN A 176 14.22 -1.13 1.44
N ILE A 177 12.91 -1.18 1.15
CA ILE A 177 11.86 -0.97 2.15
C ILE A 177 11.94 -2.02 3.25
N ILE A 178 12.00 -3.31 2.91
CA ILE A 178 12.10 -4.40 3.89
C ILE A 178 13.36 -4.22 4.75
N SER A 179 14.51 -3.97 4.12
CA SER A 179 15.77 -3.75 4.84
C SER A 179 15.66 -2.56 5.80
N PHE A 180 15.16 -1.42 5.35
CA PHE A 180 14.97 -0.23 6.20
C PHE A 180 14.01 -0.49 7.36
N LEU A 181 12.82 -1.04 7.09
CA LEU A 181 11.85 -1.32 8.15
C LEU A 181 12.44 -2.24 9.22
N SER A 182 13.26 -3.22 8.81
CA SER A 182 13.91 -4.16 9.72
C SER A 182 14.97 -3.54 10.66
N THR A 183 15.45 -2.32 10.37
CA THR A 183 16.37 -1.61 11.29
C THR A 183 15.62 -0.93 12.43
N VAL A 184 14.32 -0.70 12.28
CA VAL A 184 13.48 -0.01 13.27
C VAL A 184 12.57 -1.00 14.00
N TRP A 185 12.00 -1.97 13.29
CA TRP A 185 11.12 -3.00 13.83
C TRP A 185 11.64 -4.39 13.50
N GLU A 186 11.46 -5.33 14.42
CA GLU A 186 11.55 -6.74 14.07
C GLU A 186 10.39 -7.11 13.15
N LEU A 187 10.69 -7.47 11.90
CA LEU A 187 9.68 -7.90 10.94
C LEU A 187 9.23 -9.32 11.24
N MET A 188 7.94 -9.58 11.05
CA MET A 188 7.33 -10.87 11.39
C MET A 188 6.53 -11.43 10.21
N SER A 189 6.33 -12.75 10.21
CA SER A 189 5.34 -13.36 9.34
C SER A 189 3.97 -12.73 9.56
N GLY A 190 3.27 -12.37 8.48
CA GLY A 190 2.00 -11.67 8.55
C GLY A 190 2.11 -10.15 8.51
N ASP A 191 3.31 -9.57 8.57
CA ASP A 191 3.49 -8.15 8.25
C ASP A 191 3.18 -7.91 6.77
N LEU A 192 2.39 -6.88 6.50
CA LEU A 192 2.07 -6.39 5.15
C LEU A 192 2.82 -5.08 4.90
N ILE A 193 3.25 -4.87 3.66
CA ILE A 193 3.92 -3.63 3.24
C ILE A 193 3.20 -3.07 2.01
N TYR A 194 2.55 -1.92 2.21
CA TYR A 194 2.00 -1.04 1.20
C TYR A 194 3.12 -0.11 0.74
N THR A 195 3.49 -0.25 -0.53
CA THR A 195 4.79 0.23 -1.07
C THR A 195 4.77 1.66 -1.62
N GLY A 196 3.65 2.36 -1.48
CA GLY A 196 3.41 3.70 -2.03
C GLY A 196 2.66 3.68 -3.35
N THR A 197 2.09 4.84 -3.68
CA THR A 197 1.19 5.02 -4.84
C THR A 197 1.79 5.95 -5.91
N PRO A 198 1.54 5.70 -7.22
CA PRO A 198 1.91 6.62 -8.30
C PRO A 198 0.95 7.81 -8.38
N ALA A 199 1.26 8.78 -9.26
CA ALA A 199 0.40 9.95 -9.47
C ALA A 199 -1.00 9.57 -9.99
N GLY A 200 -1.95 10.49 -9.83
CA GLY A 200 -3.33 10.32 -10.27
C GLY A 200 -4.29 9.94 -9.14
N VAL A 201 -3.90 10.21 -7.88
CA VAL A 201 -4.78 10.00 -6.73
C VAL A 201 -6.02 10.88 -6.86
N GLY A 202 -7.18 10.40 -6.39
CA GLY A 202 -8.40 11.16 -6.59
C GLY A 202 -9.56 10.69 -5.72
N VAL A 203 -10.57 11.54 -5.64
CA VAL A 203 -11.77 11.31 -4.84
C VAL A 203 -12.54 10.10 -5.39
N ILE A 204 -13.05 9.28 -4.46
CA ILE A 204 -14.06 8.25 -4.69
C ILE A 204 -15.32 8.59 -3.89
N HIS A 205 -16.47 8.20 -4.43
CA HIS A 205 -17.77 8.43 -3.84
C HIS A 205 -18.53 7.13 -3.61
N SER A 206 -19.51 7.16 -2.70
CA SER A 206 -20.51 6.09 -2.61
C SER A 206 -21.09 5.81 -4.01
N LYS A 207 -21.27 4.52 -4.31
CA LYS A 207 -21.66 3.92 -5.60
C LYS A 207 -20.58 3.88 -6.67
N ASP A 208 -19.36 4.34 -6.39
CA ASP A 208 -18.24 4.11 -7.30
C ASP A 208 -17.81 2.65 -7.30
N LYS A 209 -17.31 2.20 -8.44
CA LYS A 209 -16.64 0.91 -8.58
C LYS A 209 -15.16 1.14 -8.86
N ILE A 210 -14.32 0.60 -7.98
CA ILE A 210 -12.87 0.64 -8.12
C ILE A 210 -12.41 -0.69 -8.72
N LEU A 211 -11.48 -0.62 -9.67
CA LEU A 211 -10.87 -1.78 -10.29
C LEU A 211 -9.35 -1.60 -10.34
N LEU A 212 -8.64 -2.50 -9.69
CA LEU A 212 -7.20 -2.64 -9.78
C LEU A 212 -6.86 -3.72 -10.80
N ASN A 213 -5.80 -3.50 -11.58
CA ASN A 213 -5.37 -4.48 -12.58
C ASN A 213 -3.84 -4.45 -12.75
N SER A 214 -3.23 -5.64 -12.71
CA SER A 214 -1.88 -5.92 -13.17
C SER A 214 -1.91 -7.19 -14.02
N PRO A 215 -1.26 -7.21 -15.20
CA PRO A 215 -1.12 -8.45 -15.99
C PRO A 215 -0.32 -9.53 -15.25
N ILE A 216 0.41 -9.17 -14.19
CA ILE A 216 1.19 -10.09 -13.36
C ILE A 216 0.39 -10.51 -12.13
N LEU A 217 -0.16 -9.55 -11.39
CA LEU A 217 -0.75 -9.85 -10.06
C LEU A 217 -2.24 -10.19 -10.11
N GLY A 218 -2.94 -9.84 -11.19
CA GLY A 218 -4.36 -10.11 -11.37
C GLY A 218 -5.23 -8.85 -11.33
N ARG A 219 -6.54 -9.09 -11.17
CA ARG A 219 -7.58 -8.08 -11.32
C ARG A 219 -8.55 -8.14 -10.13
N PHE A 220 -8.69 -7.03 -9.42
CA PHE A 220 -9.44 -6.96 -8.16
C PHE A 220 -10.38 -5.76 -8.16
N ALA A 221 -11.60 -5.92 -7.67
CA ALA A 221 -12.61 -4.87 -7.70
C ALA A 221 -13.37 -4.77 -6.38
N TRP A 222 -13.71 -3.53 -6.01
CA TRP A 222 -14.54 -3.20 -4.87
C TRP A 222 -15.63 -2.22 -5.30
N ASP A 223 -16.82 -2.42 -4.75
CA ASP A 223 -17.92 -1.46 -4.86
C ASP A 223 -17.93 -0.61 -3.57
N VAL A 224 -18.07 0.71 -3.72
CA VAL A 224 -18.07 1.68 -2.62
C VAL A 224 -19.51 1.98 -2.21
N PHE A 225 -19.80 1.97 -0.90
CA PHE A 225 -21.12 2.21 -0.32
C PHE A 225 -21.14 3.42 0.61
#